data_AF-A0A942E473-F1
#
_entry.id   AF-A0A942E473-F1
#
_cell.length_a   1.000
_cell.length_b   1.000
_cell.length_c   1.000
_cell.angle_alpha   90.00
_cell.angle_beta   90.00
_cell.angle_gamma   90.00
#
_symmetry.space_group_name_H-M   'P 1'
#
loop_
_entity.id
_entity.type
_entity.pdbx_description
1 polymer ?
#
loop_
_entity_poly.entity_id
_entity_poly.type
_entity_poly.pdbx_seq_one_letter_code
_entity_poly.pdbx_strand_id
1 'polypeptide(L)'
;MPTINSIGTSDHSTLTPAQIARVQQQAQEFEGVFLNTLTKQLFTSLKTDESAMGGGFGEETWRSMQAEQMADTLSQNGGLGIAEQLLPDLLAMQEASNNQNKIMPTTGVYK
;
A
#
# COMPACT_ATOMS: atom_id res chain seq x y z
N MET A 1 -2.15 -9.72 55.23
CA MET A 1 -3.03 -9.50 54.06
C MET A 1 -2.16 -8.92 52.94
N PRO A 2 -1.82 -9.68 51.89
CA PRO A 2 -1.05 -9.14 50.77
C PRO A 2 -1.93 -8.28 49.85
N THR A 3 -1.31 -7.25 49.28
CA THR A 3 -1.88 -6.13 48.51
C THR A 3 -2.28 -6.53 47.09
N ILE A 4 -3.38 -5.96 46.59
CA ILE A 4 -3.83 -6.08 45.18
C ILE A 4 -2.89 -5.25 44.30
N ASN A 5 -2.19 -5.91 43.37
CA ASN A 5 -1.32 -5.28 42.39
C ASN A 5 -2.14 -4.58 41.29
N SER A 6 -1.72 -3.38 40.91
CA SER A 6 -2.30 -2.50 39.90
C SER A 6 -2.53 -3.22 38.56
N ILE A 7 -3.74 -3.08 38.02
CA ILE A 7 -4.16 -3.58 36.72
C ILE A 7 -3.32 -2.87 35.65
N GLY A 8 -2.63 -3.65 34.81
CA GLY A 8 -1.83 -3.15 33.70
C GLY A 8 -2.71 -2.42 32.68
N THR A 9 -2.29 -1.21 32.33
CA THR A 9 -2.77 -0.45 31.18
C THR A 9 -2.40 -1.20 29.90
N SER A 10 -3.31 -2.02 29.38
CA SER A 10 -3.18 -2.63 28.06
C SER A 10 -3.64 -1.65 26.98
N ASP A 11 -2.78 -0.68 26.66
CA ASP A 11 -2.96 0.18 25.49
C ASP A 11 -1.65 0.23 24.70
N HIS A 12 -1.32 -0.87 24.04
CA HIS A 12 -0.20 -0.91 23.12
C HIS A 12 -0.55 -1.83 21.95
N SER A 13 -0.60 -1.26 20.75
CA SER A 13 -0.66 -1.99 19.48
C SER A 13 0.26 -3.20 19.55
N THR A 14 -0.26 -4.36 19.16
CA THR A 14 0.45 -5.66 19.33
C THR A 14 1.61 -5.83 18.35
N LEU A 15 1.86 -4.83 17.53
CA LEU A 15 2.83 -4.84 16.45
C LEU A 15 4.07 -4.03 16.82
N THR A 16 5.22 -4.63 16.56
CA THR A 16 6.52 -3.98 16.70
C THR A 16 6.69 -2.88 15.64
N PRO A 17 7.53 -1.86 15.90
CA PRO A 17 7.85 -0.84 14.89
C PRO A 17 8.36 -1.43 13.56
N ALA A 18 9.07 -2.56 13.62
CA ALA A 18 9.55 -3.27 12.44
C ALA A 18 8.41 -3.90 11.61
N GLN A 19 7.35 -4.39 12.27
CA GLN A 19 6.16 -4.88 11.56
C GLN A 19 5.39 -3.74 10.91
N ILE A 20 5.21 -2.62 11.62
CA ILE A 20 4.57 -1.41 11.06
C ILE A 20 5.33 -0.92 9.81
N ALA A 21 6.66 -0.82 9.89
CA ALA A 21 7.49 -0.41 8.75
C ALA A 21 7.37 -1.38 7.55
N ARG A 22 7.26 -2.69 7.80
CA ARG A 22 7.03 -3.68 6.74
C ARG A 22 5.66 -3.50 6.08
N VAL A 23 4.60 -3.25 6.85
CA VAL A 23 3.27 -3.01 6.29
C VAL A 23 3.25 -1.72 5.48
N GLN A 24 3.91 -0.66 5.96
CA GLN A 24 4.07 0.59 5.21
C GLN A 24 4.76 0.37 3.87
N GLN A 25 5.87 -0.39 3.86
CA GLN A 25 6.57 -0.73 2.63
C GLN A 25 5.67 -1.50 1.65
N GLN A 26 4.92 -2.48 2.13
CA GLN A 26 3.99 -3.26 1.30
C GLN A 26 2.86 -2.39 0.72
N ALA A 27 2.35 -1.44 1.49
CA ALA A 27 1.34 -0.49 1.02
C ALA A 27 1.89 0.44 -0.09
N GLN A 28 3.12 0.91 0.06
CA GLN A 28 3.81 1.71 -0.98
C GLN A 28 4.08 0.89 -2.25
N GLU A 29 4.52 -0.35 -2.12
CA GLU A 29 4.72 -1.26 -3.26
C GLU A 29 3.41 -1.50 -4.02
N PHE A 30 2.30 -1.70 -3.30
CA PHE A 30 0.96 -1.82 -3.90
C PHE A 30 0.57 -0.55 -4.67
N GLU A 31 0.76 0.63 -4.06
CA GLU A 31 0.47 1.90 -4.71
C GLU A 31 1.28 2.08 -6.00
N GLY A 32 2.56 1.69 -6.02
CA GLY A 32 3.39 1.71 -7.22
C GLY A 32 2.83 0.83 -8.36
N VAL A 33 2.35 -0.37 -8.04
CA VAL A 33 1.70 -1.27 -9.04
C VAL A 33 0.38 -0.68 -9.54
N PHE A 34 -0.40 -0.09 -8.64
CA PHE A 34 -1.65 0.57 -8.99
C PHE A 34 -1.43 1.77 -9.92
N LEU A 35 -0.50 2.66 -9.57
CA LEU A 35 -0.12 3.81 -10.39
C LEU A 35 0.36 3.38 -11.77
N ASN A 36 1.20 2.36 -11.87
CA ASN A 36 1.63 1.80 -13.16
C ASN A 36 0.43 1.32 -13.99
N THR A 37 -0.55 0.68 -13.36
CA THR A 37 -1.76 0.18 -14.03
C THR A 37 -2.65 1.33 -14.51
N LEU A 38 -2.85 2.36 -13.68
CA LEU A 38 -3.59 3.57 -14.04
C LEU A 38 -2.92 4.33 -15.18
N THR A 39 -1.61 4.56 -15.09
CA THR A 39 -0.83 5.25 -16.11
C THR A 39 -0.95 4.53 -17.45
N LYS A 40 -0.84 3.20 -17.47
CA LYS A 40 -1.07 2.38 -18.68
C LYS A 40 -2.48 2.54 -19.24
N GLN A 41 -3.52 2.57 -18.39
CA GLN A 41 -4.91 2.79 -18.81
C GLN A 41 -5.10 4.18 -19.42
N LEU A 42 -4.55 5.22 -18.80
CA LEU A 42 -4.57 6.60 -19.31
C LEU A 42 -3.91 6.69 -20.68
N PHE A 43 -2.71 6.12 -20.85
CA PHE A 43 -2.01 6.11 -22.14
C PHE A 43 -2.75 5.31 -23.22
N THR A 44 -3.38 4.19 -22.87
CA THR A 44 -4.17 3.39 -23.82
C THR A 44 -5.43 4.13 -24.25
N SER A 45 -6.09 4.84 -23.33
CA SER A 45 -7.24 5.69 -23.65
C SER A 45 -6.88 6.81 -24.62
N LEU A 46 -5.71 7.46 -24.44
CA LEU A 46 -5.23 8.53 -25.32
C LEU A 46 -4.92 8.06 -26.75
N LYS A 47 -4.61 6.77 -26.95
CA LYS A 47 -4.34 6.19 -28.28
C LYS A 47 -5.61 5.88 -29.08
N THR A 48 -6.79 5.90 -28.45
CA THR A 48 -8.04 5.46 -29.09
C THR A 48 -8.70 6.54 -29.96
N ASP A 49 -8.23 7.79 -29.90
CA ASP A 49 -8.71 8.90 -30.76
C ASP A 49 -8.08 8.90 -32.18
N GLU A 50 -7.75 7.72 -32.71
CA GLU A 50 -7.22 7.53 -34.08
C GLU A 50 -8.21 7.91 -35.20
N SER A 51 -9.46 8.31 -34.86
CA SER A 51 -10.52 8.52 -35.85
C SER A 51 -10.67 9.95 -36.37
N ALA A 52 -9.89 10.93 -35.91
CA ALA A 52 -10.01 12.30 -36.43
C ALA A 52 -8.67 13.06 -36.44
N MET A 53 -7.94 12.97 -37.55
CA MET A 53 -7.16 14.10 -38.08
C MET A 53 -6.35 14.93 -37.05
N GLY A 54 -5.20 14.46 -36.57
CA GLY A 54 -4.27 15.36 -35.87
C GLY A 54 -3.16 14.70 -35.07
N GLY A 55 -1.91 14.92 -35.50
CA GLY A 55 -0.73 14.74 -34.65
C GLY A 55 0.26 13.68 -35.14
N GLY A 56 1.27 14.09 -35.91
CA GLY A 56 2.36 13.20 -36.32
C GLY A 56 3.22 12.71 -35.14
N PHE A 57 4.22 11.86 -35.41
CA PHE A 57 5.16 11.27 -34.43
C PHE A 57 5.70 12.26 -33.36
N GLY A 58 5.89 13.52 -33.72
CA GLY A 58 6.32 14.57 -32.79
C GLY A 58 5.29 14.92 -31.70
N GLU A 59 4.00 14.89 -32.02
CA GLU A 59 2.93 15.12 -31.03
C GLU A 59 2.81 13.92 -30.08
N GLU A 60 2.89 12.69 -30.59
CA GLU A 60 2.90 11.47 -29.75
C GLU A 60 4.09 11.47 -28.78
N THR A 61 5.27 11.85 -29.25
CA THR A 61 6.47 11.97 -28.43
C THR A 61 6.29 13.04 -27.35
N TRP A 62 5.82 14.23 -27.71
CA TRP A 62 5.60 15.31 -26.75
C TRP A 62 4.54 14.96 -25.71
N ARG A 63 3.42 14.34 -26.12
CA ARG A 63 2.37 13.86 -25.21
C ARG A 63 2.90 12.79 -24.25
N SER A 64 3.75 11.90 -24.74
CA SER A 64 4.39 10.87 -23.90
C SER A 64 5.29 11.52 -22.85
N MET A 65 6.16 12.47 -23.24
CA MET A 65 7.01 13.20 -22.31
C MET A 65 6.22 14.00 -21.27
N GLN A 66 5.14 14.67 -21.66
CA GLN A 66 4.27 15.41 -20.75
C GLN A 66 3.58 14.50 -19.73
N ALA A 67 3.13 13.33 -20.18
CA ALA A 67 2.49 12.35 -19.31
C ALA A 67 3.49 11.66 -18.37
N GLU A 68 4.73 11.39 -18.83
CA GLU A 68 5.83 10.94 -17.97
C GLU A 68 6.13 11.97 -16.87
N GLN A 69 6.27 13.25 -17.21
CA GLN A 69 6.49 14.31 -16.22
C GLN A 69 5.33 14.46 -15.21
N MET A 70 4.09 14.30 -15.67
CA MET A 70 2.92 14.29 -14.79
C MET A 70 2.95 13.10 -13.83
N ALA A 71 3.26 11.90 -14.34
CA ALA A 71 3.38 10.69 -13.53
C ALA A 71 4.52 10.80 -12.50
N ASP A 72 5.68 11.32 -12.90
CA ASP A 72 6.81 11.57 -12.02
C ASP A 72 6.47 12.58 -10.93
N THR A 73 5.79 13.67 -11.28
CA THR A 73 5.35 14.69 -10.31
C THR A 73 4.36 14.11 -9.30
N LEU A 74 3.42 13.28 -9.75
CA LEU A 74 2.47 12.60 -8.88
C LEU A 74 3.17 11.60 -7.95
N SER A 75 4.16 10.86 -8.44
CA SER A 75 4.94 9.92 -7.63
C SER A 75 5.83 10.62 -6.61
N GLN A 76 6.56 11.67 -7.00
CA GLN A 76 7.50 12.38 -6.13
C GLN A 76 6.83 13.15 -4.98
N ASN A 77 5.58 13.62 -5.16
CA ASN A 77 4.84 14.30 -4.11
C ASN A 77 4.14 13.33 -3.12
N GLY A 78 4.52 12.05 -3.11
CA GLY A 78 3.98 11.05 -2.19
C GLY A 78 2.88 10.17 -2.78
N GLY A 79 2.79 10.08 -4.11
CA GLY A 79 1.76 9.27 -4.76
C GLY A 79 0.36 9.88 -4.63
N LEU A 80 -0.66 9.02 -4.60
CA LEU A 80 -2.06 9.42 -4.41
C LEU A 80 -2.47 9.39 -2.93
N GLY A 81 -1.57 8.97 -2.04
CA GLY A 81 -1.85 8.81 -0.62
C GLY A 81 -2.65 7.54 -0.32
N ILE A 82 -2.66 6.57 -1.24
CA ILE A 82 -3.45 5.33 -1.10
C ILE A 82 -2.79 4.41 -0.07
N ALA A 83 -1.46 4.39 -0.01
CA ALA A 83 -0.71 3.61 0.96
C ALA A 83 -1.05 4.01 2.40
N GLU A 84 -1.14 5.31 2.68
CA GLU A 84 -1.47 5.87 4.00
C GLU A 84 -2.91 5.57 4.41
N GLN A 85 -3.84 5.59 3.45
CA GLN A 85 -5.25 5.26 3.69
C GLN A 85 -5.47 3.78 3.97
N LEU A 86 -4.70 2.90 3.33
CA LEU A 86 -4.84 1.44 3.47
C LEU A 86 -4.05 0.88 4.67
N LEU A 87 -3.05 1.61 5.15
CA LEU A 87 -2.18 1.19 6.26
C LEU A 87 -2.96 0.73 7.52
N PRO A 88 -3.97 1.46 8.03
CA PRO A 88 -4.73 1.03 9.21
C PRO A 88 -5.44 -0.32 9.01
N ASP A 89 -6.00 -0.54 7.82
CA ASP A 89 -6.71 -1.77 7.48
C ASP A 89 -5.76 -2.97 7.37
N LEU A 90 -4.61 -2.78 6.72
CA LEU A 90 -3.56 -3.80 6.64
C LEU A 90 -2.99 -4.14 8.02
N LEU A 91 -2.84 -3.12 8.86
CA LEU A 91 -2.39 -3.29 10.24
C LEU A 91 -3.40 -4.13 11.03
N ALA A 92 -4.68 -3.80 10.94
CA ALA A 92 -5.76 -4.56 11.59
C ALA A 92 -5.80 -6.03 11.10
N MET A 93 -5.63 -6.28 9.80
CA MET A 93 -5.54 -7.64 9.25
C MET A 93 -4.32 -8.40 9.78
N GLN A 94 -3.17 -7.73 9.93
CA GLN A 94 -1.96 -8.35 10.45
C GLN A 94 -2.06 -8.62 11.96
N GLU A 95 -2.70 -7.75 12.73
CA GLU A 95 -3.02 -7.99 14.14
C GLU A 95 -3.95 -9.20 14.31
N ALA A 96 -5.00 -9.30 13.50
CA ALA A 96 -5.92 -10.44 13.52
C ALA A 96 -5.20 -11.77 13.20
N SER A 97 -4.31 -11.75 12.20
CA SER A 97 -3.52 -12.92 11.78
C SER A 97 -2.49 -13.33 12.84
N ASN A 98 -1.82 -12.36 13.48
CA ASN A 98 -0.88 -12.62 14.56
C ASN A 98 -1.58 -13.16 15.82
N ASN A 99 -2.80 -12.70 16.10
CA ASN A 99 -3.59 -13.21 17.22
C ASN A 99 -3.98 -14.68 17.00
N GLN A 100 -4.34 -15.07 15.76
CA GLN A 100 -4.60 -16.47 15.40
C GLN A 100 -3.40 -17.41 15.61
N ASN A 101 -2.17 -16.94 15.37
CA ASN A 101 -0.96 -17.74 15.60
C ASN A 101 -0.68 -17.98 17.11
N LYS A 102 -1.27 -17.17 17.99
CA LYS A 102 -1.13 -17.30 19.45
C LYS A 102 -2.11 -18.30 20.09
N ILE A 103 -3.19 -18.65 19.38
CA ILE A 103 -4.30 -19.49 19.91
C ILE A 103 -4.13 -20.99 19.64
N MET A 104 -3.11 -21.40 18.89
CA MET A 104 -2.74 -22.82 18.76
C MET A 104 -1.57 -23.14 19.70
N PRO A 105 -1.83 -23.67 20.91
CA PRO A 105 -0.76 -24.27 21.69
C PRO A 105 -0.26 -25.48 20.91
N THR A 106 1.03 -25.52 20.57
CA THR A 106 1.70 -26.74 20.11
C THR A 106 1.86 -27.69 21.30
N THR A 107 0.76 -28.09 21.94
CA THR A 107 0.76 -29.18 22.91
C THR A 107 0.65 -30.49 22.13
N GLY A 108 1.71 -30.81 21.40
CA GLY A 108 1.98 -32.15 20.89
C GLY A 108 3.05 -32.80 21.75
N VAL A 109 2.74 -33.09 23.02
CA VAL A 109 3.55 -33.98 23.87
C VAL A 109 2.57 -34.84 24.65
N TYR A 110 2.61 -36.16 24.43
CA TYR A 110 2.33 -37.33 25.31
C TYR A 110 2.15 -38.53 24.33
N LYS A 111 3.14 -39.37 24.05
CA LYS A 111 3.93 -40.23 24.95
C LYS A 111 5.37 -40.38 24.48
#